data_AF-A0A961I3N2-F1
#
_entry.id   AF-A0A961I3N2-F1
#
_cell.length_a   1.000
_cell.length_b   1.000
_cell.length_c   1.000
_cell.angle_alpha   90.00
_cell.angle_beta   90.00
_cell.angle_gamma   90.00
#
_symmetry.space_group_name_H-M   'P 1'
#
loop_
_entity.id
_entity.type
_entity.pdbx_description
1 polymer ?
#
loop_
_entity_poly.entity_id
_entity_poly.type
_entity_poly.pdbx_seq_one_letter_code
_entity_poly.pdbx_strand_id
1 'polypeptide(L)'
;MEAPVDNLTETQTWRRATHERFLEWAAQVTPAEANRLNIDIATTTLGPTVTKAFGHTAIRIRPQGAEEFGPDDYYVDFGQYDESAGFIWRFVKGNARFFAYVLPMASAYEGADREGRGLFVSELELTDRQKFVLVKDIERALRDQSEGYEYDNFTNNCVTFIHDLLADATGRNIGLQVPDGEGPVTWRSRVLDYSDDHLALLVNEILLFDADTDVPRKPEELVFLSDDILVALDQSGLIGTNTVLIPHRWVGHNPGLRDRYARILNPEQMNQLFPPGLNQFSATVNWRKSALLF
;
A
#
# COMPACT_ATOMS: atom_id res chain seq x y z
N MET A 1 -19.21 -10.19 15.16
CA MET A 1 -18.45 -10.35 16.42
C MET A 1 -17.65 -11.62 16.24
N GLU A 2 -16.33 -11.64 16.14
CA GLU A 2 -15.21 -10.82 16.67
C GLU A 2 -14.06 -10.80 15.62
N ALA A 3 -13.12 -9.87 15.58
CA ALA A 3 -12.07 -9.67 16.58
C ALA A 3 -11.91 -8.22 17.08
N PRO A 4 -12.26 -7.93 18.34
CA PRO A 4 -11.59 -6.94 19.16
C PRO A 4 -10.14 -7.38 19.44
N VAL A 5 -9.33 -6.45 19.93
CA VAL A 5 -7.95 -6.64 20.43
C VAL A 5 -7.82 -7.84 21.41
N ASP A 6 -8.92 -8.28 22.02
CA ASP A 6 -8.97 -9.37 22.98
C ASP A 6 -9.02 -10.79 22.38
N ASN A 7 -9.08 -10.95 21.04
CA ASN A 7 -9.18 -12.27 20.39
C ASN A 7 -8.00 -12.64 19.48
N LEU A 8 -6.84 -12.03 19.69
CA LEU A 8 -5.60 -12.45 19.05
C LEU A 8 -5.17 -13.82 19.62
N THR A 9 -4.80 -14.76 18.75
CA THR A 9 -4.25 -16.06 19.22
C THR A 9 -2.94 -15.84 19.97
N GLU A 10 -2.52 -16.81 20.79
CA GLU A 10 -1.24 -16.79 21.52
C GLU A 10 -0.03 -16.47 20.60
N THR A 11 -0.14 -16.84 19.32
CA THR A 11 0.81 -16.59 18.20
C THR A 11 0.83 -15.15 17.65
N GLN A 12 -0.12 -14.30 18.05
CA GLN A 12 -0.26 -12.90 17.59
C GLN A 12 -0.01 -11.87 18.70
N THR A 13 0.34 -12.32 19.90
CA THR A 13 0.66 -11.45 21.07
C THR A 13 1.78 -10.45 20.80
N TRP A 14 2.76 -10.78 19.96
CA TRP A 14 3.83 -9.85 19.56
C TRP A 14 3.32 -8.66 18.74
N ARG A 15 2.23 -8.82 17.97
CA ARG A 15 1.60 -7.74 17.20
C ARG A 15 1.07 -6.68 18.16
N ARG A 16 0.38 -7.15 19.21
CA ARG A 16 -0.13 -6.31 20.28
C ARG A 16 1.00 -5.58 20.99
N ALA A 17 2.06 -6.28 21.38
CA ALA A 17 3.20 -5.68 22.06
C ALA A 17 3.91 -4.60 21.23
N THR A 18 4.10 -4.84 19.92
CA THR A 18 4.75 -3.85 19.04
C THR A 18 3.86 -2.63 18.82
N HIS A 19 2.57 -2.85 18.62
CA HIS A 19 1.59 -1.79 18.45
C HIS A 19 1.45 -0.92 19.71
N GLU A 20 1.33 -1.53 20.88
CA GLU A 20 1.26 -0.82 22.17
C GLU A 20 2.56 -0.03 22.41
N ARG A 21 3.74 -0.65 22.19
CA ARG A 21 5.03 0.05 22.32
C ARG A 21 5.12 1.27 21.39
N PHE A 22 4.69 1.13 20.13
CA PHE A 22 4.67 2.25 19.19
C PHE A 22 3.74 3.37 19.68
N LEU A 23 2.52 3.05 20.13
CA LEU A 23 1.57 4.05 20.63
C LEU A 23 2.08 4.75 21.89
N GLU A 24 2.72 4.04 22.81
CA GLU A 24 3.33 4.61 24.02
C GLU A 24 4.46 5.57 23.66
N TRP A 25 5.33 5.16 22.73
CA TRP A 25 6.41 5.99 22.22
C TRP A 25 5.89 7.22 21.47
N ALA A 26 4.99 7.05 20.50
CA ALA A 26 4.43 8.13 19.70
C ALA A 26 3.59 9.13 20.52
N ALA A 27 2.97 8.68 21.61
CA ALA A 27 2.30 9.58 22.56
C ALA A 27 3.27 10.56 23.23
N GLN A 28 4.52 10.13 23.49
CA GLN A 28 5.54 10.87 24.24
C GLN A 28 6.63 11.49 23.37
N VAL A 29 6.67 11.17 22.08
CA VAL A 29 7.69 11.66 21.15
C VAL A 29 7.79 13.18 21.19
N THR A 30 9.01 13.68 21.26
CA THR A 30 9.31 15.12 21.18
C THR A 30 9.67 15.52 19.75
N PRO A 31 9.56 16.81 19.37
CA PRO A 31 10.05 17.27 18.08
C PRO A 31 11.53 16.91 17.83
N ALA A 32 12.38 17.02 18.86
CA ALA A 32 13.80 16.69 18.73
C ALA A 32 14.05 15.20 18.42
N GLU A 33 13.23 14.30 18.97
CA GLU A 33 13.29 12.87 18.65
C GLU A 33 12.73 12.58 17.26
N ALA A 34 11.62 13.23 16.87
CA ALA A 34 11.02 13.09 15.56
C ALA A 34 11.98 13.48 14.42
N ASN A 35 12.82 14.49 14.63
CA ASN A 35 13.84 14.92 13.68
C ASN A 35 14.87 13.82 13.37
N ARG A 36 15.05 12.89 14.32
CA ARG A 36 15.97 11.76 14.21
C ARG A 36 15.29 10.50 13.70
N LEU A 37 14.15 10.62 13.02
CA LEU A 37 13.47 9.50 12.37
C LEU A 37 13.80 9.43 10.90
N ASN A 38 13.97 8.20 10.43
CA ASN A 38 13.82 7.85 9.03
C ASN A 38 12.39 7.36 8.84
N ILE A 39 11.69 7.96 7.88
CA ILE A 39 10.30 7.65 7.55
C ILE A 39 10.28 7.31 6.07
N ASP A 40 9.87 6.09 5.75
CA ASP A 40 9.83 5.59 4.38
C ASP A 40 8.41 5.12 4.03
N ILE A 41 8.06 5.20 2.75
CA ILE A 41 6.92 4.45 2.21
C ILE A 41 7.39 3.05 1.86
N ALA A 42 6.86 2.04 2.53
CA ALA A 42 7.10 0.65 2.21
C ALA A 42 6.04 0.15 1.24
N THR A 43 6.48 -0.30 0.07
CA THR A 43 5.61 -0.77 -1.00
C THR A 43 5.85 -2.25 -1.27
N THR A 44 4.81 -3.04 -1.08
CA THR A 44 4.79 -4.45 -1.44
C THR A 44 4.14 -4.61 -2.82
N THR A 45 4.85 -5.24 -3.73
CA THR A 45 4.38 -5.50 -5.10
C THR A 45 3.08 -6.30 -5.14
N LEU A 46 2.41 -6.32 -6.29
CA LEU A 46 1.16 -7.05 -6.51
C LEU A 46 1.33 -8.56 -6.24
N GLY A 47 0.24 -9.22 -5.86
CA GLY A 47 0.22 -10.65 -5.54
C GLY A 47 -0.92 -11.43 -6.20
N PRO A 48 -0.92 -12.76 -6.06
CA PRO A 48 -1.82 -13.66 -6.80
C PRO A 48 -3.26 -13.72 -6.30
N THR A 49 -3.58 -13.09 -5.16
CA THR A 49 -4.91 -13.16 -4.57
C THR A 49 -5.68 -11.88 -4.82
N VAL A 50 -7.01 -11.95 -4.86
CA VAL A 50 -7.91 -10.81 -4.98
C VAL A 50 -7.54 -9.67 -4.02
N THR A 51 -7.20 -10.01 -2.77
CA THR A 51 -6.82 -9.06 -1.72
C THR A 51 -5.44 -8.42 -1.88
N LYS A 52 -4.62 -8.93 -2.82
CA LYS A 52 -3.24 -8.51 -3.07
C LYS A 52 -3.05 -8.02 -4.51
N ALA A 53 -4.12 -8.02 -5.30
CA ALA A 53 -4.12 -7.69 -6.72
C ALA A 53 -3.63 -6.27 -6.98
N PHE A 54 -3.89 -5.34 -6.06
CA PHE A 54 -3.51 -3.92 -6.17
C PHE A 54 -2.18 -3.55 -5.51
N GLY A 55 -1.47 -4.53 -4.93
CA GLY A 55 -0.28 -4.27 -4.10
C GLY A 55 -0.65 -3.96 -2.65
N HIS A 56 0.31 -3.46 -1.88
CA HIS A 56 0.08 -2.96 -0.53
C HIS A 56 1.09 -1.87 -0.18
N THR A 57 0.66 -0.86 0.57
CA THR A 57 1.50 0.26 1.01
C THR A 57 1.35 0.49 2.50
N ALA A 58 2.47 0.80 3.16
CA ALA A 58 2.58 1.11 4.57
C ALA A 58 3.62 2.19 4.82
N ILE A 59 3.65 2.73 6.04
CA ILE A 59 4.70 3.66 6.47
C ILE A 59 5.71 2.88 7.34
N ARG A 60 6.98 2.93 6.97
CA ARG A 60 8.09 2.45 7.81
C ARG A 60 8.62 3.60 8.63
N ILE A 61 8.77 3.41 9.94
CA ILE A 61 9.32 4.42 10.87
C ILE A 61 10.41 3.76 11.70
N ARG A 62 11.59 4.37 11.72
CA ARG A 62 12.71 3.92 12.56
C ARG A 62 13.59 5.08 13.03
N PRO A 63 14.15 5.04 14.25
CA PRO A 63 15.18 5.99 14.65
C PRO A 63 16.44 5.89 13.78
N GLN A 64 17.11 7.02 13.57
CA GLN A 64 18.40 7.08 12.90
C GLN A 64 19.45 6.29 13.68
N GLY A 65 20.13 5.38 12.98
CA GLY A 65 21.11 4.49 13.57
C GLY A 65 20.52 3.33 14.38
N ALA A 66 19.19 3.18 14.42
CA ALA A 66 18.57 1.96 14.91
C ALA A 66 18.96 0.77 14.02
N GLU A 67 18.99 -0.41 14.63
CA GLU A 67 19.20 -1.67 13.93
C GLU A 67 18.09 -1.88 12.90
N GLU A 68 18.48 -2.17 11.66
CA GLU A 68 17.53 -2.49 10.60
C GLU A 68 16.83 -3.81 10.93
N PHE A 69 15.50 -3.83 10.82
CA PHE A 69 14.65 -4.96 11.25
C PHE A 69 14.74 -5.27 12.76
N GLY A 70 15.30 -4.35 13.55
CA GLY A 70 15.33 -4.43 15.00
C GLY A 70 13.98 -4.11 15.66
N PRO A 71 13.91 -4.07 16.99
CA PRO A 71 12.68 -3.81 17.73
C PRO A 71 12.09 -2.42 17.45
N ASP A 72 12.91 -1.41 17.16
CA ASP A 72 12.45 -0.04 16.93
C ASP A 72 12.24 0.28 15.43
N ASP A 73 12.15 -0.74 14.59
CA ASP A 73 11.83 -0.62 13.16
C ASP A 73 10.36 -1.01 12.93
N TYR A 74 9.50 -0.01 12.79
CA TYR A 74 8.05 -0.14 12.80
C TYR A 74 7.49 -0.11 11.38
N TYR A 75 6.54 -0.99 11.10
CA TYR A 75 5.73 -1.04 9.88
C TYR A 75 4.28 -0.70 10.25
N VAL A 76 3.88 0.55 9.96
CA VAL A 76 2.54 1.08 10.23
C VAL A 76 1.63 0.74 9.07
N ASP A 77 0.71 -0.19 9.31
CA ASP A 77 -0.10 -0.84 8.30
C ASP A 77 -1.58 -0.51 8.50
N PHE A 78 -2.20 0.10 7.50
CA PHE A 78 -3.63 0.42 7.49
C PHE A 78 -4.46 -0.61 6.71
N GLY A 79 -3.89 -1.70 6.20
CA GLY A 79 -4.56 -2.66 5.33
C GLY A 79 -4.71 -4.07 5.91
N GLN A 80 -4.61 -4.23 7.23
CA GLN A 80 -4.72 -5.55 7.85
C GLN A 80 -6.17 -6.04 7.84
N TYR A 81 -6.37 -7.33 7.59
CA TYR A 81 -7.71 -7.91 7.53
C TYR A 81 -7.76 -9.33 8.13
N ASP A 82 -8.96 -9.77 8.48
CA ASP A 82 -9.20 -11.13 8.95
C ASP A 82 -9.15 -12.12 7.78
N GLU A 83 -8.18 -13.05 7.78
CA GLU A 83 -8.01 -14.07 6.74
C GLU A 83 -9.03 -15.25 6.84
N SER A 84 -10.04 -15.18 7.71
CA SER A 84 -11.05 -16.24 7.82
C SER A 84 -11.74 -16.54 6.49
N ALA A 85 -12.19 -17.78 6.31
CA ALA A 85 -12.77 -18.28 5.05
C ALA A 85 -13.96 -17.45 4.52
N GLY A 86 -14.64 -16.67 5.38
CA GLY A 86 -15.74 -15.79 4.98
C GLY A 86 -15.32 -14.39 4.52
N PHE A 87 -14.03 -14.05 4.59
CA PHE A 87 -13.55 -12.71 4.31
C PHE A 87 -13.79 -12.28 2.87
N ILE A 88 -13.40 -13.10 1.88
CA ILE A 88 -13.59 -12.78 0.46
C ILE A 88 -15.06 -12.50 0.15
N TRP A 89 -15.99 -13.25 0.74
CA TRP A 89 -17.42 -13.01 0.56
C TRP A 89 -17.89 -11.68 1.17
N ARG A 90 -17.36 -11.32 2.35
CA ARG A 90 -17.63 -10.01 2.96
C ARG A 90 -17.01 -8.88 2.15
N PHE A 91 -15.80 -9.08 1.63
CA PHE A 91 -15.07 -8.14 0.80
C PHE A 91 -15.83 -7.81 -0.49
N VAL A 92 -16.24 -8.83 -1.25
CA VAL A 92 -17.06 -8.65 -2.46
C VAL A 92 -18.41 -7.97 -2.16
N LYS A 93 -18.93 -8.11 -0.94
CA LYS A 93 -20.16 -7.44 -0.51
C LYS A 93 -19.97 -6.03 0.06
N GLY A 94 -18.73 -5.55 0.17
CA GLY A 94 -18.43 -4.26 0.82
C GLY A 94 -18.53 -4.26 2.35
N ASN A 95 -18.62 -5.42 2.99
CA ASN A 95 -18.77 -5.56 4.45
C ASN A 95 -17.51 -6.13 5.13
N ALA A 96 -16.36 -6.05 4.46
CA ALA A 96 -15.09 -6.46 5.04
C ALA A 96 -14.58 -5.40 6.02
N ARG A 97 -14.19 -5.83 7.23
CA ARG A 97 -13.51 -4.97 8.19
C ARG A 97 -12.01 -5.08 8.00
N PHE A 98 -11.38 -3.93 8.00
CA PHE A 98 -9.93 -3.77 7.98
C PHE A 98 -9.48 -3.09 9.27
N PHE A 99 -8.20 -3.21 9.58
CA PHE A 99 -7.62 -2.76 10.83
C PHE A 99 -6.31 -2.02 10.57
N ALA A 100 -6.05 -1.02 11.41
CA ALA A 100 -4.79 -0.31 11.45
C ALA A 100 -3.92 -0.88 12.57
N TYR A 101 -2.75 -1.41 12.22
CA TYR A 101 -1.81 -2.02 13.17
C TYR A 101 -0.39 -1.59 12.92
N VAL A 102 0.45 -1.75 13.94
CA VAL A 102 1.90 -1.58 13.80
C VAL A 102 2.55 -2.93 14.06
N LEU A 103 3.37 -3.36 13.10
CA LEU A 103 4.12 -4.60 13.14
C LEU A 103 5.62 -4.28 13.15
N PRO A 104 6.50 -5.17 13.61
CA PRO A 104 7.92 -5.06 13.33
C PRO A 104 8.12 -5.16 11.82
N MET A 105 9.01 -4.32 11.30
CA MET A 105 9.39 -4.36 9.89
C MET A 105 9.92 -5.74 9.47
N ALA A 106 10.59 -6.45 10.38
CA ALA A 106 11.01 -7.84 10.17
C ALA A 106 9.84 -8.76 9.79
N SER A 107 8.69 -8.64 10.46
CA SER A 107 7.53 -9.48 10.19
C SER A 107 6.87 -9.14 8.85
N ALA A 108 6.84 -7.87 8.47
CA ALA A 108 6.38 -7.46 7.14
C ALA A 108 7.31 -7.98 6.03
N TYR A 109 8.63 -7.89 6.25
CA TYR A 109 9.65 -8.45 5.37
C TYR A 109 9.46 -9.97 5.20
N GLU A 110 9.40 -10.73 6.30
CA GLU A 110 9.20 -12.19 6.26
C GLU A 110 7.88 -12.57 5.56
N GLY A 111 6.82 -11.79 5.78
CA GLY A 111 5.54 -11.97 5.10
C GLY A 111 5.66 -11.82 3.58
N ALA A 112 6.24 -10.71 3.12
CA ALA A 112 6.46 -10.47 1.69
C ALA A 112 7.38 -11.52 1.06
N ASP A 113 8.45 -11.90 1.76
CA ASP A 113 9.41 -12.91 1.30
C ASP A 113 8.75 -14.28 1.14
N ARG A 114 7.99 -14.73 2.14
CA ARG A 114 7.24 -15.99 2.08
C ARG A 114 6.23 -16.01 0.94
N GLU A 115 5.64 -14.86 0.62
CA GLU A 115 4.69 -14.71 -0.48
C GLU A 115 5.36 -14.60 -1.86
N GLY A 116 6.68 -14.43 -1.91
CA GLY A 116 7.41 -14.17 -3.16
C GLY A 116 7.10 -12.80 -3.76
N ARG A 117 6.52 -11.89 -2.97
CA ARG A 117 6.22 -10.52 -3.39
C ARG A 117 7.45 -9.66 -3.10
N GLY A 118 7.82 -8.83 -4.07
CA GLY A 118 8.85 -7.83 -3.88
C GLY A 118 8.42 -6.76 -2.87
N LEU A 119 9.40 -6.23 -2.15
CA LEU A 119 9.25 -5.18 -1.14
C LEU A 119 10.37 -4.17 -1.34
N PHE A 120 10.01 -2.90 -1.44
CA PHE A 120 10.98 -1.80 -1.48
C PHE A 120 10.46 -0.64 -0.63
N VAL A 121 11.40 0.22 -0.22
CA VAL A 121 11.11 1.42 0.57
C VAL A 121 11.55 2.67 -0.18
N SER A 122 10.78 3.73 -0.04
CA SER A 122 11.05 5.05 -0.60
C SER A 122 11.13 6.06 0.54
N GLU A 123 12.31 6.62 0.77
CA GLU A 123 12.52 7.62 1.84
C GLU A 123 11.65 8.86 1.59
N LEU A 124 10.99 9.36 2.64
CA LEU A 124 10.20 10.58 2.56
C LEU A 124 11.04 11.81 2.92
N GLU A 125 11.07 12.78 2.00
CA GLU A 125 11.73 14.08 2.18
C GLU A 125 10.84 15.03 2.99
N LEU A 126 10.80 14.80 4.30
CA LEU A 126 10.00 15.57 5.26
C LEU A 126 10.88 16.48 6.12
N THR A 127 10.44 17.71 6.32
CA THR A 127 11.02 18.59 7.34
C THR A 127 10.80 18.03 8.75
N ASP A 128 11.67 18.41 9.67
CA ASP A 128 11.57 18.17 11.11
C ASP A 128 10.14 18.33 11.67
N ARG A 129 9.49 19.45 11.33
CA ARG A 129 8.12 19.71 11.75
C ARG A 129 7.12 18.72 11.15
N GLN A 130 7.26 18.39 9.87
CA GLN A 130 6.36 17.46 9.18
C GLN A 130 6.50 16.04 9.74
N LYS A 131 7.72 15.58 10.07
CA LYS A 131 7.95 14.29 10.73
C LYS A 131 7.21 14.21 12.06
N PHE A 132 7.32 15.25 12.90
CA PHE A 132 6.63 15.30 14.18
C PHE A 132 5.10 15.25 14.01
N VAL A 133 4.54 16.08 13.12
CA VAL A 133 3.10 16.10 12.85
C VAL A 133 2.62 14.74 12.36
N LEU A 134 3.32 14.15 11.38
CA LEU A 134 2.98 12.84 10.84
C LEU A 134 2.93 11.75 11.92
N VAL A 135 3.90 11.69 12.83
CA VAL A 135 3.89 10.69 13.92
C VAL A 135 2.68 10.89 14.85
N LYS A 136 2.33 12.14 15.17
CA LYS A 136 1.16 12.43 16.02
C LYS A 136 -0.16 12.12 15.30
N ASP A 137 -0.24 12.36 14.01
CA ASP A 137 -1.42 12.06 13.22
C ASP A 137 -1.60 10.54 13.02
N ILE A 138 -0.50 9.80 12.80
CA ILE A 138 -0.50 8.33 12.80
C ILE A 138 -0.98 7.79 14.14
N GLU A 139 -0.45 8.31 15.26
CA GLU A 139 -0.86 7.89 16.60
C GLU A 139 -2.36 8.11 16.82
N ARG A 140 -2.90 9.27 16.42
CA ARG A 140 -4.33 9.56 16.48
C ARG A 140 -5.13 8.59 15.60
N ALA A 141 -4.73 8.41 14.34
CA ALA A 141 -5.42 7.53 13.40
C ALA A 141 -5.47 6.07 13.91
N LEU A 142 -4.37 5.56 14.46
CA LEU A 142 -4.32 4.21 15.03
C LEU A 142 -5.28 4.05 16.22
N ARG A 143 -5.46 5.08 17.06
CA ARG A 143 -6.42 5.05 18.16
C ARG A 143 -7.86 5.12 17.67
N ASP A 144 -8.14 6.02 16.73
CA ASP A 144 -9.47 6.20 16.15
C ASP A 144 -9.95 4.94 15.43
N GLN A 145 -9.02 4.21 14.77
CA GLN A 145 -9.31 2.97 14.05
C GLN A 145 -9.04 1.70 14.87
N SER A 146 -8.99 1.79 16.20
CA SER A 146 -8.69 0.66 17.09
C SER A 146 -9.71 -0.49 17.01
N GLU A 147 -10.96 -0.20 16.65
CA GLU A 147 -12.00 -1.22 16.42
C GLU A 147 -12.04 -1.71 14.95
N GLY A 148 -11.22 -1.13 14.07
CA GLY A 148 -11.23 -1.38 12.63
C GLY A 148 -12.31 -0.59 11.88
N TYR A 149 -12.11 -0.47 10.57
CA TYR A 149 -12.89 0.40 9.67
C TYR A 149 -13.53 -0.39 8.52
N GLU A 150 -14.54 0.22 7.88
CA GLU A 150 -15.18 -0.31 6.68
C GLU A 150 -14.36 0.08 5.46
N TYR A 151 -13.88 -0.93 4.73
CA TYR A 151 -12.99 -0.70 3.61
C TYR A 151 -13.74 -0.33 2.34
N ASP A 152 -13.22 0.71 1.67
CA ASP A 152 -13.62 1.11 0.33
C ASP A 152 -12.38 1.18 -0.57
N ASN A 153 -12.46 0.58 -1.76
CA ASN A 153 -11.31 0.50 -2.67
C ASN A 153 -10.77 1.87 -3.11
N PHE A 154 -11.59 2.91 -3.12
CA PHE A 154 -11.26 4.20 -3.70
C PHE A 154 -11.10 5.30 -2.64
N THR A 155 -11.86 5.24 -1.57
CA THR A 155 -11.91 6.33 -0.58
C THR A 155 -11.47 5.94 0.82
N ASN A 156 -11.37 4.64 1.14
CA ASN A 156 -11.05 4.21 2.50
C ASN A 156 -10.21 2.93 2.50
N ASN A 157 -8.94 3.05 2.13
CA ASN A 157 -8.00 1.96 2.03
C ASN A 157 -6.61 2.34 2.58
N CYS A 158 -5.66 1.40 2.57
CA CYS A 158 -4.31 1.63 3.08
C CYS A 158 -3.59 2.84 2.45
N VAL A 159 -3.81 3.10 1.17
CA VAL A 159 -3.21 4.22 0.44
C VAL A 159 -3.88 5.53 0.80
N THR A 160 -5.21 5.59 0.88
CA THR A 160 -5.93 6.83 1.20
C THR A 160 -5.63 7.32 2.62
N PHE A 161 -5.49 6.40 3.59
CA PHE A 161 -5.02 6.76 4.94
C PHE A 161 -3.64 7.43 4.91
N ILE A 162 -2.68 6.84 4.19
CA ILE A 162 -1.31 7.37 4.12
C ILE A 162 -1.29 8.68 3.35
N HIS A 163 -2.06 8.77 2.26
CA HIS A 163 -2.22 9.98 1.47
C HIS A 163 -2.72 11.13 2.35
N ASP A 164 -3.80 10.94 3.11
CA ASP A 164 -4.39 11.97 3.95
C ASP A 164 -3.44 12.39 5.07
N LEU A 165 -2.78 11.43 5.73
CA LEU A 165 -1.76 11.69 6.74
C LEU A 165 -0.60 12.54 6.21
N LEU A 166 -0.14 12.27 4.99
CA LEU A 166 0.94 13.04 4.36
C LEU A 166 0.47 14.41 3.87
N ALA A 167 -0.74 14.50 3.33
CA ALA A 167 -1.33 15.76 2.90
C ALA A 167 -1.48 16.72 4.08
N ASP A 168 -2.00 16.22 5.21
CA ASP A 168 -2.15 16.98 6.46
C ASP A 168 -0.79 17.38 7.04
N ALA A 169 0.13 16.41 7.18
CA ALA A 169 1.44 16.68 7.75
C ALA A 169 2.24 17.70 6.94
N THR A 170 2.17 17.64 5.61
CA THR A 170 2.90 18.54 4.71
C THR A 170 2.17 19.85 4.43
N GLY A 171 0.85 19.90 4.65
CA GLY A 171 0.00 21.01 4.24
C GLY A 171 -0.10 21.16 2.72
N ARG A 172 0.06 20.06 1.97
CA ARG A 172 0.07 20.05 0.50
C ARG A 172 -1.09 19.23 -0.02
N ASN A 173 -1.65 19.67 -1.14
CA ASN A 173 -2.48 18.81 -1.96
C ASN A 173 -1.55 17.88 -2.75
N ILE A 174 -1.59 16.59 -2.43
CA ILE A 174 -0.87 15.53 -3.11
C ILE A 174 -1.85 14.92 -4.10
N GLY A 175 -1.52 14.90 -5.38
CA GLY A 175 -2.45 14.41 -6.40
C GLY A 175 -1.70 13.89 -7.62
N LEU A 176 -2.36 13.03 -8.38
CA LEU A 176 -1.81 12.53 -9.63
C LEU A 176 -2.02 13.54 -10.75
N GLN A 177 -0.92 14.04 -11.30
CA GLN A 177 -0.97 14.77 -12.57
C GLN A 177 -1.19 13.79 -13.72
N VAL A 178 -2.37 13.87 -14.32
CA VAL A 178 -2.70 13.15 -15.55
C VAL A 178 -2.13 13.93 -16.74
N PRO A 179 -1.41 13.29 -17.68
CA PRO A 179 -0.92 13.96 -18.88
C PRO A 179 -2.04 14.64 -19.67
N ASP A 180 -1.75 15.83 -20.21
CA ASP A 180 -2.68 16.58 -21.05
C ASP A 180 -3.14 15.72 -22.25
N GLY A 181 -4.46 15.59 -22.43
CA GLY A 181 -5.07 14.92 -23.59
C GLY A 181 -5.52 13.48 -23.37
N GLU A 182 -5.32 12.88 -22.20
CA GLU A 182 -5.82 11.52 -21.89
C GLU A 182 -7.32 11.46 -21.54
N GLY A 183 -8.02 12.61 -21.58
CA GLY A 183 -9.42 12.70 -21.22
C GLY A 183 -9.66 12.53 -19.71
N PRO A 184 -10.93 12.57 -19.27
CA PRO A 184 -11.25 12.40 -17.86
C PRO A 184 -10.91 10.98 -17.38
N VAL A 185 -10.08 10.88 -16.34
CA VAL A 185 -9.74 9.61 -15.69
C VAL A 185 -10.77 9.29 -14.61
N THR A 186 -11.25 8.05 -14.61
CA THR A 186 -12.27 7.55 -13.69
C THR A 186 -11.69 6.45 -12.80
N TRP A 187 -12.31 6.19 -11.65
CA TRP A 187 -11.90 5.10 -10.76
C TRP A 187 -11.94 3.73 -11.46
N ARG A 188 -13.00 3.42 -12.21
CA ARG A 188 -13.11 2.14 -12.93
C ARG A 188 -11.97 1.96 -13.94
N SER A 189 -11.66 2.99 -14.72
CA SER A 189 -10.61 2.89 -15.75
C SER A 189 -9.23 2.53 -15.18
N ARG A 190 -8.98 2.88 -13.92
CA ARG A 190 -7.68 2.71 -13.24
C ARG A 190 -7.47 1.30 -12.69
N VAL A 191 -8.54 0.60 -12.29
CA VAL A 191 -8.45 -0.72 -11.66
C VAL A 191 -8.57 -1.88 -12.66
N LEU A 192 -9.18 -1.67 -13.82
CA LEU A 192 -9.43 -2.73 -14.82
C LEU A 192 -8.16 -3.49 -15.23
N ASP A 193 -7.02 -2.79 -15.34
CA ASP A 193 -5.75 -3.40 -15.71
C ASP A 193 -5.18 -4.35 -14.64
N TYR A 194 -5.63 -4.24 -13.38
CA TYR A 194 -5.21 -5.12 -12.29
C TYR A 194 -6.04 -6.41 -12.23
N SER A 195 -7.19 -6.42 -12.91
CA SER A 195 -8.22 -7.45 -12.78
C SER A 195 -8.23 -8.48 -13.90
N ASP A 196 -7.36 -8.30 -14.90
CA ASP A 196 -7.21 -9.21 -16.04
C ASP A 196 -6.93 -10.67 -15.60
N ASP A 197 -6.19 -10.87 -14.50
CA ASP A 197 -5.86 -12.18 -13.94
C ASP A 197 -6.85 -12.67 -12.86
N HIS A 198 -7.86 -11.85 -12.52
CA HIS A 198 -8.75 -12.09 -11.40
C HIS A 198 -10.21 -11.97 -11.82
N LEU A 199 -10.78 -13.07 -12.33
CA LEU A 199 -12.17 -13.11 -12.81
C LEU A 199 -13.19 -12.52 -11.81
N ALA A 200 -13.00 -12.74 -10.51
CA ALA A 200 -13.86 -12.17 -9.48
C ALA A 200 -13.79 -10.63 -9.43
N LEU A 201 -12.60 -10.05 -9.56
CA LEU A 201 -12.43 -8.59 -9.63
C LEU A 201 -12.97 -8.06 -10.95
N LEU A 202 -12.69 -8.72 -12.08
CA LEU A 202 -13.20 -8.32 -13.38
C LEU A 202 -14.74 -8.29 -13.40
N VAL A 203 -15.38 -9.32 -12.86
CA VAL A 203 -16.85 -9.37 -12.72
C VAL A 203 -17.35 -8.23 -11.84
N ASN A 204 -16.68 -7.98 -10.71
CA ASN A 204 -17.04 -6.89 -9.80
C ASN A 204 -16.94 -5.52 -10.49
N GLU A 205 -15.84 -5.25 -11.17
CA GLU A 205 -15.55 -3.96 -11.80
C GLU A 205 -16.42 -3.68 -13.03
N ILE A 206 -16.79 -4.71 -13.78
CA ILE A 206 -17.63 -4.57 -14.98
C ILE A 206 -19.12 -4.56 -14.63
N LEU A 207 -19.57 -5.36 -13.65
CA LEU A 207 -20.99 -5.60 -13.42
C LEU A 207 -21.53 -5.04 -12.09
N LEU A 208 -20.69 -4.90 -11.06
CA LEU A 208 -21.13 -4.54 -9.70
C LEU A 208 -20.77 -3.11 -9.30
N PHE A 209 -19.77 -2.52 -9.93
CA PHE A 209 -19.49 -1.09 -9.77
C PHE A 209 -20.65 -0.25 -10.28
N ASP A 210 -20.96 0.79 -9.51
CA ASP A 210 -22.03 1.72 -9.84
C ASP A 210 -21.55 2.83 -10.78
N ALA A 211 -22.47 3.71 -11.16
CA ALA A 211 -22.20 4.83 -12.06
C ALA A 211 -21.22 5.87 -11.48
N ASP A 212 -21.03 5.90 -10.15
CA ASP A 212 -20.10 6.84 -9.52
C ASP A 212 -18.65 6.51 -9.93
N THR A 213 -18.32 5.23 -10.07
CA THR A 213 -16.98 4.79 -10.51
C THR A 213 -16.59 5.24 -11.94
N ASP A 214 -17.54 5.68 -12.75
CA ASP A 214 -17.34 6.21 -14.12
C ASP A 214 -17.28 7.75 -14.17
N VAL A 215 -17.39 8.42 -13.02
CA VAL A 215 -17.32 9.88 -12.96
C VAL A 215 -15.84 10.33 -13.02
N PRO A 216 -15.53 11.40 -13.78
CA PRO A 216 -14.19 12.01 -13.78
C PRO A 216 -13.76 12.42 -12.38
N ARG A 217 -12.53 12.07 -11.99
CA ARG A 217 -11.99 12.33 -10.65
C ARG A 217 -10.96 13.44 -10.62
N LYS A 218 -10.87 14.11 -9.47
CA LYS A 218 -9.81 15.09 -9.23
C LYS A 218 -8.47 14.39 -9.00
N PRO A 219 -7.33 15.07 -9.23
CA PRO A 219 -5.99 14.52 -9.01
C PRO A 219 -5.79 13.85 -7.65
N GLU A 220 -6.30 14.45 -6.56
CA GLU A 220 -6.21 13.91 -5.21
C GLU A 220 -7.06 12.64 -5.01
N GLU A 221 -8.22 12.54 -5.67
CA GLU A 221 -9.13 11.38 -5.59
C GLU A 221 -8.62 10.18 -6.40
N LEU A 222 -7.57 10.38 -7.20
CA LEU A 222 -6.93 9.33 -7.98
C LEU A 222 -5.82 8.61 -7.19
N VAL A 223 -5.44 9.09 -6.00
CA VAL A 223 -4.37 8.51 -5.19
C VAL A 223 -4.91 7.41 -4.26
N PHE A 224 -5.22 6.24 -4.82
CA PHE A 224 -5.78 5.12 -4.04
C PHE A 224 -5.10 3.76 -4.31
N LEU A 225 -4.19 3.68 -5.29
CA LEU A 225 -3.39 2.48 -5.57
C LEU A 225 -1.96 2.62 -5.05
N SER A 226 -1.30 1.50 -4.78
CA SER A 226 0.05 1.49 -4.19
C SER A 226 1.08 2.21 -5.04
N ASP A 227 0.98 2.12 -6.37
CA ASP A 227 1.84 2.86 -7.30
C ASP A 227 1.45 4.34 -7.41
N ASP A 228 0.18 4.69 -7.17
CA ASP A 228 -0.31 6.06 -7.30
C ASP A 228 0.29 6.99 -6.27
N ILE A 229 0.34 6.57 -5.02
CA ILE A 229 0.93 7.39 -3.97
C ILE A 229 2.43 7.62 -4.20
N LEU A 230 3.15 6.63 -4.72
CA LEU A 230 4.56 6.82 -5.06
C LEU A 230 4.73 7.85 -6.17
N VAL A 231 3.93 7.77 -7.24
CA VAL A 231 3.98 8.74 -8.34
C VAL A 231 3.57 10.13 -7.86
N ALA A 232 2.52 10.25 -7.05
CA ALA A 232 2.06 11.53 -6.52
C ALA A 232 3.10 12.19 -5.60
N LEU A 233 3.80 11.38 -4.78
CA LEU A 233 4.87 11.87 -3.91
C LEU A 233 6.12 12.26 -4.70
N ASP A 234 6.50 11.50 -5.72
CA ASP A 234 7.61 11.85 -6.62
C ASP A 234 7.34 13.16 -7.38
N GLN A 235 6.15 13.29 -7.98
CA GLN A 235 5.69 14.54 -8.62
C GLN A 235 5.66 15.73 -7.63
N SER A 236 5.42 15.44 -6.36
CA SER A 236 5.45 16.43 -5.29
C SER A 236 6.89 16.73 -4.79
N GLY A 237 7.91 15.98 -5.19
CA GLY A 237 9.26 16.10 -4.64
C GLY A 237 9.34 15.73 -3.16
N LEU A 238 8.52 14.76 -2.73
CA LEU A 238 8.48 14.23 -1.36
C LEU A 238 9.12 12.84 -1.24
N ILE A 239 9.61 12.26 -2.34
CA ILE A 239 10.38 11.02 -2.34
C ILE A 239 11.86 11.31 -2.54
N GLY A 240 12.68 10.66 -1.73
CA GLY A 240 14.14 10.63 -1.81
C GLY A 240 14.65 9.28 -2.32
N THR A 241 15.50 8.64 -1.53
CA THR A 241 16.18 7.41 -1.95
C THR A 241 15.24 6.19 -1.95
N ASN A 242 15.25 5.44 -3.04
CA ASN A 242 14.58 4.14 -3.13
C ASN A 242 15.53 2.98 -2.81
N THR A 243 15.10 2.04 -1.98
CA THR A 243 15.88 0.84 -1.62
C THR A 243 15.02 -0.41 -1.79
N VAL A 244 15.47 -1.34 -2.63
CA VAL A 244 14.83 -2.65 -2.80
C VAL A 244 15.28 -3.58 -1.68
N LEU A 245 14.32 -4.14 -0.93
CA LEU A 245 14.59 -5.05 0.18
C LEU A 245 14.42 -6.51 -0.25
N ILE A 246 13.38 -6.80 -1.04
CA ILE A 246 13.05 -8.14 -1.49
C ILE A 246 12.77 -8.10 -3.00
N PRO A 247 13.39 -8.97 -3.81
CA PRO A 247 13.04 -9.12 -5.21
C PRO A 247 11.65 -9.75 -5.36
N HIS A 248 10.89 -9.29 -6.34
CA HIS A 248 9.67 -9.94 -6.78
C HIS A 248 10.03 -11.27 -7.45
N ARG A 249 9.45 -12.36 -6.95
CA ARG A 249 9.69 -13.73 -7.44
C ARG A 249 8.44 -14.38 -8.00
N TRP A 250 7.29 -13.76 -7.83
CA TRP A 250 6.05 -14.26 -8.39
C TRP A 250 6.00 -14.02 -9.90
N VAL A 251 5.48 -15.00 -10.64
CA VAL A 251 5.36 -14.96 -12.09
C VAL A 251 3.89 -15.10 -12.44
N GLY A 252 3.15 -14.00 -12.35
CA GLY A 252 1.80 -13.90 -12.90
C GLY A 252 1.74 -13.04 -14.15
N HIS A 253 0.61 -13.06 -14.82
CA HIS A 253 0.41 -12.28 -16.04
C HIS A 253 -0.07 -10.87 -15.68
N ASN A 254 0.85 -10.05 -15.18
CA ASN A 254 0.58 -8.63 -15.00
C ASN A 254 1.40 -7.81 -16.01
N PRO A 255 0.88 -7.63 -17.25
CA PRO A 255 1.63 -7.03 -18.34
C PRO A 255 2.09 -5.59 -18.07
N GLY A 256 1.46 -4.89 -17.12
CA GLY A 256 1.85 -3.53 -16.70
C GLY A 256 2.74 -3.45 -15.47
N LEU A 257 3.01 -4.56 -14.78
CA LEU A 257 3.67 -4.56 -13.46
C LEU A 257 5.03 -3.85 -13.48
N ARG A 258 5.89 -4.19 -14.44
CA ARG A 258 7.21 -3.56 -14.56
C ARG A 258 7.11 -2.08 -14.90
N ASP A 259 6.20 -1.72 -15.81
CA ASP A 259 6.02 -0.34 -16.26
C ASP A 259 5.48 0.57 -15.16
N ARG A 260 4.69 0.04 -14.23
CA ARG A 260 4.22 0.77 -13.03
C ARG A 260 5.39 1.19 -12.14
N TYR A 261 6.25 0.25 -11.76
CA TYR A 261 7.37 0.54 -10.86
C TYR A 261 8.52 1.28 -11.55
N ALA A 262 8.67 1.15 -12.88
CA ALA A 262 9.67 1.90 -13.65
C ALA A 262 9.44 3.42 -13.65
N ARG A 263 8.26 3.89 -13.22
CA ARG A 263 7.98 5.32 -13.02
C ARG A 263 8.73 5.92 -11.83
N ILE A 264 9.13 5.08 -10.88
CA ILE A 264 9.70 5.50 -9.58
C ILE A 264 11.12 4.94 -9.40
N LEU A 265 11.33 3.69 -9.83
CA LEU A 265 12.59 2.99 -9.65
C LEU A 265 13.48 3.17 -10.87
N ASN A 266 14.75 3.45 -10.61
CA ASN A 266 15.76 3.53 -11.66
C ASN A 266 16.06 2.13 -12.26
N PRO A 267 16.78 2.05 -13.40
CA PRO A 267 17.04 0.76 -14.05
C PRO A 267 17.76 -0.28 -13.18
N GLU A 268 18.65 0.15 -12.27
CA GLU A 268 19.35 -0.75 -11.36
C GLU A 268 18.39 -1.34 -10.31
N GLN A 269 17.60 -0.49 -9.67
CA GLN A 269 16.56 -0.89 -8.71
C GLN A 269 15.50 -1.76 -9.39
N MET A 270 15.15 -1.48 -10.65
CA MET A 270 14.25 -2.34 -11.43
C MET A 270 14.84 -3.73 -11.68
N ASN A 271 16.16 -3.85 -11.84
CA ASN A 271 16.82 -5.15 -11.97
C ASN A 271 16.98 -5.85 -10.62
N GLN A 272 17.09 -5.12 -9.51
CA GLN A 272 17.04 -5.69 -8.17
C GLN A 272 15.63 -6.20 -7.84
N LEU A 273 14.59 -5.40 -8.12
CA LEU A 273 13.20 -5.73 -7.84
C LEU A 273 12.69 -6.84 -8.77
N PHE A 274 13.09 -6.84 -10.03
CA PHE A 274 12.67 -7.84 -11.01
C PHE A 274 13.89 -8.45 -11.72
N PRO A 275 14.64 -9.35 -11.05
CA PRO A 275 15.87 -9.90 -11.58
C PRO A 275 15.67 -10.65 -12.91
N PRO A 276 16.56 -10.47 -13.89
CA PRO A 276 16.50 -11.20 -15.14
C PRO A 276 16.59 -12.72 -14.89
N GLY A 277 15.74 -13.49 -15.57
CA GLY A 277 15.72 -14.95 -15.49
C GLY A 277 14.70 -15.55 -14.50
N LEU A 278 14.15 -14.76 -13.57
CA LEU A 278 13.07 -15.21 -12.68
C LEU A 278 11.68 -15.08 -13.31
N ASN A 279 11.46 -14.09 -14.20
CA ASN A 279 10.14 -13.71 -14.73
C ASN A 279 9.83 -14.23 -16.15
N GLN A 280 10.57 -15.22 -16.66
CA GLN A 280 10.44 -15.67 -18.07
C GLN A 280 9.32 -16.69 -18.35
N PHE A 281 8.52 -17.09 -17.36
CA PHE A 281 7.42 -18.03 -17.54
C PHE A 281 6.04 -17.34 -17.53
N SER A 282 5.86 -16.32 -18.36
CA SER A 282 4.51 -15.86 -18.75
C SER A 282 4.30 -16.18 -20.23
N ALA A 283 3.80 -17.38 -20.53
CA ALA A 283 3.29 -17.67 -21.85
C ALA A 283 2.02 -16.84 -22.05
N THR A 284 2.14 -15.76 -22.81
CA THR A 284 1.03 -14.93 -23.27
C THR A 284 -0.03 -15.78 -23.97
N VAL A 285 -1.24 -15.84 -23.41
CA VAL A 285 -2.46 -16.00 -24.23
C VAL A 285 -3.16 -14.66 -24.24
N ASN A 286 -2.90 -13.88 -25.29
CA ASN A 286 -3.52 -12.59 -25.51
C ASN A 286 -4.91 -12.78 -26.12
N TRP A 287 -5.93 -13.01 -25.29
CA TRP A 287 -7.32 -13.21 -25.74
C TRP A 287 -7.93 -11.94 -26.37
N ARG A 288 -7.37 -10.76 -26.09
CA ARG A 288 -7.91 -9.47 -26.56
C ARG A 288 -7.67 -9.19 -28.05
N LYS A 289 -6.88 -10.01 -28.77
CA LYS A 289 -6.69 -9.86 -30.24
C LYS A 289 -7.55 -10.78 -31.11
N SER A 290 -8.41 -11.61 -30.55
CA SER A 290 -9.19 -12.60 -31.33
C SER A 290 -10.70 -12.37 -31.36
N ALA A 291 -11.22 -11.27 -30.80
CA ALA A 291 -12.66 -10.99 -30.73
C ALA A 291 -13.18 -9.99 -31.80
N LEU A 292 -12.39 -9.72 -32.84
CA LEU A 292 -12.81 -8.95 -34.01
C LEU A 292 -12.53 -9.78 -35.26
N LEU A 293 -13.28 -10.87 -35.43
CA LEU A 293 -13.50 -11.61 -36.67
C LEU A 293 -14.43 -12.78 -36.29
N PHE A 294 -15.73 -12.52 -36.15
CA PHE A 294 -16.86 -13.38 -36.54
C PHE A 294 -18.16 -12.62 -36.25
#